data_AF-A0A385SFL8-F1
#
_entry.id   AF-A0A385SFL8-F1
#
_cell.length_a   1.000
_cell.length_b   1.000
_cell.length_c   1.000
_cell.angle_alpha   90.00
_cell.angle_beta   90.00
_cell.angle_gamma   90.00
#
_symmetry.space_group_name_H-M   'P 1'
#
loop_
_entity.id
_entity.type
_entity.pdbx_description
1 polymer ?
#
loop_
_entity_poly.entity_id
_entity_poly.type
_entity_poly.pdbx_seq_one_letter_code
_entity_poly.pdbx_strand_id
1 'polypeptide(L)'
;MMIGELFIATASKVTSDASLVQSFWAEIGKQYSHRSRRYHTLAHLEKMTAELVMVKEQIEDFDAVVFAIVYHDVVYNATKKDNEEKSAELARKRLTSLSYSLSAIDRVAAHILATKSHHISEDNDTNLFTDADLSVLGAPWEAYREYYQQIRKEYAIYPDLLYKPGRRKVLQHFLDLPAIFKTQAFQTRYEGPARENLVRELETL
;
A
#
# COMPACT_ATOMS: atom_id res chain seq x y z
N MET A 1 -10.37 -14.71 -1.22
CA MET A 1 -11.26 -13.79 -1.95
C MET A 1 -10.38 -12.79 -2.66
N MET A 2 -10.58 -12.58 -3.96
CA MET A 2 -9.77 -11.62 -4.73
C MET A 2 -10.10 -10.19 -4.28
N ILE A 3 -9.14 -9.27 -4.34
CA ILE A 3 -9.35 -7.88 -3.87
C ILE A 3 -10.51 -7.18 -4.62
N GLY A 4 -10.72 -7.50 -5.90
CA GLY A 4 -11.86 -6.98 -6.65
C GLY A 4 -13.22 -7.44 -6.11
N GLU A 5 -13.33 -8.72 -5.74
CA GLU A 5 -14.54 -9.27 -5.12
C GLU A 5 -14.79 -8.62 -3.76
N LEU A 6 -13.73 -8.43 -2.98
CA LEU A 6 -13.79 -7.78 -1.68
C LEU A 6 -14.24 -6.31 -1.81
N PHE A 7 -13.68 -5.56 -2.76
CA PHE A 7 -14.09 -4.19 -3.04
C PHE A 7 -15.57 -4.11 -3.44
N ILE A 8 -16.02 -4.97 -4.37
CA ILE A 8 -17.42 -4.98 -4.83
C ILE A 8 -18.35 -5.30 -3.66
N ALA A 9 -18.01 -6.30 -2.84
CA ALA A 9 -18.79 -6.68 -1.67
C ALA A 9 -18.88 -5.54 -0.64
N THR A 10 -17.74 -4.89 -0.33
CA THR A 10 -17.68 -3.75 0.59
C THR A 10 -18.46 -2.55 0.05
N ALA A 11 -18.29 -2.19 -1.22
CA ALA A 11 -19.02 -1.08 -1.84
C ALA A 11 -20.54 -1.32 -1.91
N SER A 12 -20.97 -2.57 -2.13
CA SER A 12 -22.40 -2.94 -2.18
C SER A 12 -23.12 -2.83 -0.84
N LYS A 13 -22.39 -2.74 0.29
CA LYS A 13 -22.98 -2.42 1.60
C LYS A 13 -23.36 -0.93 1.72
N VAL A 14 -22.73 -0.08 0.90
CA VAL A 14 -22.81 1.38 1.03
C VAL A 14 -23.74 1.98 -0.03
N THR A 15 -23.78 1.40 -1.22
CA THR A 15 -24.66 1.83 -2.32
C THR A 15 -25.36 0.66 -3.00
N SER A 16 -26.57 0.92 -3.52
CA SER A 16 -27.29 -0.02 -4.40
C SER A 16 -26.96 0.17 -5.88
N ASP A 17 -26.17 1.19 -6.25
CA ASP A 17 -25.77 1.44 -7.64
C ASP A 17 -24.62 0.51 -8.06
N ALA A 18 -24.99 -0.71 -8.46
CA ALA A 18 -24.04 -1.71 -8.94
C ALA A 18 -23.26 -1.25 -10.18
N SER A 19 -23.86 -0.43 -11.05
CA SER A 19 -23.17 0.08 -12.25
C SER A 19 -22.03 1.02 -11.86
N LEU A 20 -22.28 1.90 -10.88
CA LEU A 20 -21.25 2.79 -10.34
C LEU A 20 -20.10 2.02 -9.70
N VAL A 21 -20.41 1.02 -8.86
CA VAL A 21 -19.41 0.15 -8.22
C VAL A 21 -18.51 -0.53 -9.27
N GLN A 22 -19.12 -1.12 -10.31
CA GLN A 22 -18.37 -1.77 -11.39
C GLN A 22 -17.51 -0.77 -12.17
N SER A 23 -18.02 0.44 -12.43
CA SER A 23 -17.26 1.48 -13.11
C SER A 23 -16.02 1.91 -12.33
N PHE A 24 -16.11 2.01 -11.00
CA PHE A 24 -14.97 2.36 -10.15
C PHE A 24 -13.97 1.23 -10.06
N TRP A 25 -14.41 -0.02 -9.97
CA TRP A 25 -13.49 -1.16 -10.03
C TRP A 25 -12.73 -1.22 -11.36
N ALA A 26 -13.42 -0.97 -12.48
CA ALA A 26 -12.78 -0.90 -13.80
C ALA A 26 -11.77 0.25 -13.90
N GLU A 27 -12.07 1.42 -13.32
CA GLU A 27 -11.14 2.55 -13.22
C GLU A 27 -9.89 2.16 -12.43
N ILE A 28 -10.06 1.58 -11.24
CA ILE A 28 -8.97 1.11 -10.37
C ILE A 28 -8.11 0.09 -11.12
N GLY A 29 -8.73 -0.96 -11.68
CA GLY A 29 -8.02 -2.00 -12.42
C GLY A 29 -7.20 -1.45 -13.59
N LYS A 30 -7.72 -0.45 -14.31
CA LYS A 30 -6.99 0.24 -15.38
C LYS A 30 -5.74 0.98 -14.86
N GLN A 31 -5.83 1.64 -13.70
CA GLN A 31 -4.68 2.34 -13.12
C GLN A 31 -3.57 1.35 -12.73
N TYR A 32 -3.90 0.29 -12.00
CA TYR A 32 -2.92 -0.71 -11.56
C TYR A 32 -2.38 -1.59 -12.70
N SER A 33 -3.01 -1.58 -13.87
CA SER A 33 -2.54 -2.27 -15.08
C SER A 33 -1.65 -1.38 -15.97
N HIS A 34 -1.35 -0.14 -15.55
CA HIS A 34 -0.54 0.77 -16.36
C HIS A 34 0.88 0.22 -16.57
N ARG A 35 1.36 0.21 -17.82
CA ARG A 35 2.64 -0.42 -18.25
C ARG A 35 3.90 0.03 -17.49
N SER A 36 3.86 1.21 -16.87
CA SER A 36 4.99 1.74 -16.09
C SER A 36 5.06 1.15 -14.69
N ARG A 37 3.96 0.59 -14.17
CA ARG A 37 3.89 -0.08 -12.87
C ARG A 37 4.41 -1.50 -13.03
N ARG A 38 5.34 -1.89 -12.16
CA ARG A 38 5.93 -3.22 -12.10
C ARG A 38 5.69 -3.87 -10.75
N TYR A 39 5.79 -3.08 -9.69
CA TYR A 39 5.46 -3.48 -8.33
C TYR A 39 4.03 -3.05 -7.96
N HIS A 40 3.71 -1.77 -8.15
CA HIS A 40 2.44 -1.16 -7.74
C HIS A 40 1.28 -1.57 -8.66
N THR A 41 0.94 -2.86 -8.62
CA THR A 41 -0.02 -3.57 -9.49
C THR A 41 -1.12 -4.22 -8.65
N LEU A 42 -2.10 -4.88 -9.29
CA LEU A 42 -3.14 -5.62 -8.56
C LEU A 42 -2.55 -6.74 -7.67
N ALA A 43 -1.40 -7.33 -8.05
CA ALA A 43 -0.72 -8.34 -7.24
C ALA A 43 -0.19 -7.77 -5.90
N HIS A 44 0.20 -6.48 -5.86
CA HIS A 44 0.53 -5.80 -4.61
C HIS A 44 -0.69 -5.71 -3.70
N LEU A 45 -1.84 -5.30 -4.25
CA LEU A 45 -3.08 -5.21 -3.50
C LEU A 45 -3.52 -6.57 -2.93
N GLU A 46 -3.36 -7.65 -3.70
CA GLU A 46 -3.66 -9.01 -3.26
C GLU A 46 -2.77 -9.45 -2.10
N LYS A 47 -1.46 -9.13 -2.15
CA LYS A 47 -0.53 -9.40 -1.05
C LYS A 47 -0.91 -8.62 0.21
N MET A 48 -1.15 -7.30 0.11
CA MET A 48 -1.63 -6.48 1.23
C MET A 48 -2.93 -7.04 1.82
N THR A 49 -3.87 -7.45 0.97
CA THR A 49 -5.14 -8.02 1.41
C THR A 49 -4.94 -9.31 2.19
N ALA A 50 -4.05 -10.19 1.73
CA ALA A 50 -3.74 -11.43 2.43
C ALA A 50 -3.16 -11.16 3.82
N GLU A 51 -2.25 -10.19 3.95
CA GLU A 51 -1.68 -9.81 5.25
C GLU A 51 -2.74 -9.24 6.20
N LEU A 52 -3.63 -8.37 5.71
CA LEU A 52 -4.67 -7.74 6.54
C LEU A 52 -5.79 -8.73 6.93
N VAL A 53 -6.07 -9.74 6.11
CA VAL A 53 -7.01 -10.81 6.47
C VAL A 53 -6.50 -11.62 7.67
N MET A 54 -5.18 -11.82 7.81
CA MET A 54 -4.60 -12.54 8.94
C MET A 54 -4.78 -11.83 10.29
N VAL A 55 -4.91 -10.50 10.25
CA VAL A 55 -5.08 -9.65 11.44
C VAL A 55 -6.48 -9.03 11.49
N LYS A 56 -7.44 -9.54 10.72
CA LYS A 56 -8.78 -8.96 10.57
C LYS A 56 -9.51 -8.74 11.90
N GLU A 57 -9.31 -9.62 12.87
CA GLU A 57 -9.92 -9.51 14.21
C GLU A 57 -9.37 -8.33 15.03
N GLN A 58 -8.22 -7.76 14.64
CA GLN A 58 -7.60 -6.58 15.25
C GLN A 58 -7.98 -5.28 14.53
N ILE A 59 -8.74 -5.38 13.43
CA ILE A 59 -9.15 -4.24 12.61
C ILE A 59 -10.56 -3.81 13.04
N GLU A 60 -10.73 -2.54 13.39
CA GLU A 60 -12.03 -2.00 13.80
C GLU A 60 -12.96 -1.75 12.61
N ASP A 61 -12.45 -1.14 11.53
CA ASP A 61 -13.19 -0.83 10.31
C ASP A 61 -12.53 -1.45 9.09
N PHE A 62 -12.81 -2.74 8.89
CA PHE A 62 -12.27 -3.48 7.75
C PHE A 62 -12.77 -2.95 6.40
N ASP A 63 -13.95 -2.35 6.34
CA ASP A 63 -14.47 -1.79 5.09
C ASP A 63 -13.69 -0.53 4.69
N ALA A 64 -13.36 0.35 5.64
CA ALA A 64 -12.46 1.48 5.40
C ALA A 64 -11.06 1.01 4.96
N VAL A 65 -10.51 -0.02 5.61
CA VAL A 65 -9.23 -0.61 5.22
C VAL A 65 -9.28 -1.16 3.79
N VAL A 66 -10.35 -1.85 3.38
CA VAL A 66 -10.52 -2.34 1.99
C VAL A 66 -10.51 -1.20 0.99
N PHE A 67 -11.20 -0.09 1.28
CA PHE A 67 -11.16 1.08 0.41
C PHE A 67 -9.76 1.71 0.36
N ALA A 68 -9.06 1.79 1.50
CA ALA A 68 -7.69 2.28 1.53
C ALA A 68 -6.74 1.39 0.70
N ILE A 69 -6.88 0.06 0.76
CA ILE A 69 -6.08 -0.87 -0.05
C ILE A 69 -6.22 -0.51 -1.53
N VAL A 70 -7.44 -0.44 -2.06
CA VAL A 70 -7.61 -0.23 -3.49
C VAL A 70 -7.22 1.18 -3.96
N TYR A 71 -7.30 2.17 -3.06
CA TYR A 71 -7.05 3.57 -3.44
C TYR A 71 -5.65 4.09 -3.13
N HIS A 72 -4.85 3.51 -2.22
CA HIS A 72 -3.61 4.16 -1.76
C HIS A 72 -2.62 4.53 -2.87
N ASP A 73 -2.44 3.66 -3.86
CA ASP A 73 -1.58 3.86 -5.02
C ASP A 73 -2.35 3.99 -6.34
N VAL A 74 -3.64 4.32 -6.29
CA VAL A 74 -4.46 4.44 -7.50
C VAL A 74 -3.92 5.54 -8.43
N VAL A 75 -3.36 6.61 -7.86
CA VAL A 75 -2.54 7.60 -8.56
C VAL A 75 -1.09 7.30 -8.26
N TYR A 76 -0.31 6.95 -9.27
CA TYR A 76 1.11 6.63 -9.09
C TYR A 76 1.96 7.16 -10.22
N ASN A 77 2.98 7.94 -9.85
CA ASN A 77 4.06 8.36 -10.73
C ASN A 77 5.36 8.42 -9.92
N ALA A 78 6.33 7.57 -10.26
CA ALA A 78 7.61 7.44 -9.56
C ALA A 78 8.45 8.74 -9.49
N THR A 79 8.15 9.75 -10.32
CA THR A 79 8.84 11.05 -10.32
C THR A 79 8.14 12.12 -9.49
N LYS A 80 6.98 11.81 -8.91
CA LYS A 80 6.14 12.74 -8.15
C LYS A 80 6.10 12.36 -6.68
N LYS A 81 5.86 13.36 -5.83
CA LYS A 81 5.84 13.25 -4.36
C LYS A 81 4.44 13.52 -3.78
N ASP A 82 3.44 13.65 -4.64
CA ASP A 82 2.06 13.98 -4.30
C ASP A 82 1.09 12.85 -4.72
N ASN A 83 1.61 11.62 -4.83
CA ASN A 83 0.82 10.46 -5.25
C ASN A 83 -0.21 10.12 -4.18
N GLU A 84 0.21 10.09 -2.91
CA GLU A 84 -0.63 9.74 -1.76
C GLU A 84 -1.75 10.76 -1.57
N GLU A 85 -1.43 12.07 -1.67
CA GLU A 85 -2.44 13.13 -1.61
C GLU A 85 -3.47 13.00 -2.73
N LYS A 86 -3.02 12.77 -3.98
CA LYS A 86 -3.93 12.62 -5.12
C LYS A 86 -4.76 11.34 -5.06
N SER A 87 -4.18 10.26 -4.57
CA SER A 87 -4.88 9.01 -4.29
C SER A 87 -5.96 9.21 -3.24
N ALA A 88 -5.66 9.92 -2.15
CA ALA A 88 -6.62 10.26 -1.11
C ALA A 88 -7.74 11.19 -1.64
N GLU A 89 -7.42 12.20 -2.44
CA GLU A 89 -8.40 13.06 -3.11
C GLU A 89 -9.34 12.26 -4.03
N LEU A 90 -8.79 11.33 -4.81
CA LEU A 90 -9.59 10.46 -5.67
C LEU A 90 -10.50 9.55 -4.84
N ALA A 91 -9.97 8.95 -3.77
CA ALA A 91 -10.74 8.12 -2.84
C ALA A 91 -11.92 8.90 -2.25
N ARG A 92 -11.67 10.11 -1.74
CA ARG A 92 -12.71 11.00 -1.20
C ARG A 92 -13.82 11.23 -2.22
N LYS A 93 -13.48 11.63 -3.44
CA LYS A 93 -14.46 11.89 -4.51
C LYS A 93 -15.30 10.64 -4.84
N ARG A 94 -14.66 9.48 -4.96
CA ARG A 94 -15.36 8.22 -5.31
C ARG A 94 -16.23 7.72 -4.18
N LEU A 95 -15.74 7.72 -2.95
CA LEU A 95 -16.50 7.26 -1.78
C LEU A 95 -17.67 8.19 -1.45
N THR A 96 -17.54 9.51 -1.65
CA THR A 96 -18.68 10.44 -1.57
C THR A 96 -19.75 10.08 -2.61
N SER A 97 -19.34 9.69 -3.82
CA SER A 97 -20.28 9.27 -4.88
C SER A 97 -20.98 7.95 -4.54
N LEU A 98 -20.35 7.08 -3.74
CA LEU A 98 -20.98 5.86 -3.19
C LEU A 98 -21.85 6.14 -1.96
N SER A 99 -21.98 7.39 -1.50
CA SER A 99 -22.68 7.75 -0.26
C SER A 99 -22.06 7.13 1.01
N TYR A 100 -20.74 6.89 1.02
CA TYR A 100 -20.04 6.47 2.24
C TYR A 100 -20.00 7.62 3.26
N SER A 101 -20.01 7.31 4.55
CA SER A 101 -20.07 8.34 5.60
C SER A 101 -18.82 9.22 5.58
N LEU A 102 -18.98 10.53 5.80
CA LEU A 102 -17.87 11.48 5.75
C LEU A 102 -16.74 11.12 6.73
N SER A 103 -17.09 10.67 7.93
CA SER A 103 -16.11 10.23 8.93
C SER A 103 -15.31 9.01 8.47
N ALA A 104 -15.95 8.04 7.81
CA ALA A 104 -15.26 6.88 7.28
C ALA A 104 -14.41 7.23 6.05
N ILE A 105 -14.87 8.16 5.20
CA ILE A 105 -14.08 8.73 4.10
C ILE A 105 -12.81 9.41 4.62
N ASP A 106 -12.91 10.18 5.71
CA ASP A 106 -11.76 10.80 6.35
C ASP A 106 -10.76 9.76 6.87
N ARG A 107 -11.26 8.67 7.47
CA ARG A 107 -10.42 7.55 7.93
C ARG A 107 -9.68 6.87 6.78
N VAL A 108 -10.38 6.57 5.67
CA VAL A 108 -9.75 6.01 4.45
C VAL A 108 -8.64 6.92 3.93
N ALA A 109 -8.91 8.22 3.83
CA ALA A 109 -7.91 9.18 3.37
C ALA A 109 -6.71 9.26 4.34
N ALA A 110 -6.93 9.18 5.65
CA ALA A 110 -5.86 9.16 6.64
C ALA A 110 -4.96 7.93 6.49
N HIS A 111 -5.54 6.73 6.27
CA HIS A 111 -4.76 5.52 5.98
C HIS A 111 -3.88 5.67 4.74
N ILE A 112 -4.44 6.21 3.65
CA ILE A 112 -3.70 6.45 2.41
C ILE A 112 -2.55 7.43 2.65
N LEU A 113 -2.82 8.57 3.28
CA LEU A 113 -1.80 9.60 3.54
C LEU A 113 -0.68 9.08 4.46
N ALA A 114 -0.99 8.18 5.38
CA ALA A 114 0.00 7.58 6.28
C ALA A 114 1.07 6.75 5.55
N THR A 115 0.79 6.24 4.35
CA THR A 115 1.78 5.52 3.51
C THR A 115 2.91 6.41 2.99
N LYS A 116 2.80 7.73 3.13
CA LYS A 116 3.85 8.65 2.71
C LYS A 116 5.09 8.59 3.59
N SER A 117 4.90 8.45 4.90
CA SER A 117 5.98 8.46 5.89
C SER A 117 6.04 7.20 6.74
N HIS A 118 4.98 6.39 6.71
CA HIS A 118 4.82 5.21 7.56
C HIS A 118 5.17 5.51 9.02
N HIS A 119 4.73 6.64 9.55
CA HIS A 119 4.88 6.94 10.97
C HIS A 119 3.83 6.19 11.78
N ILE A 120 4.10 5.97 13.07
CA ILE A 120 3.10 5.44 13.99
C ILE A 120 1.92 6.41 14.10
N SER A 121 0.71 5.85 14.10
CA SER A 121 -0.56 6.55 14.24
C SER A 121 -1.21 6.17 15.57
N GLU A 122 -2.04 7.06 16.10
CA GLU A 122 -2.94 6.74 17.23
C GLU A 122 -4.06 5.77 16.80
N ASP A 123 -4.36 5.70 15.50
CA ASP A 123 -5.33 4.74 14.94
C ASP A 123 -4.64 3.42 14.59
N ASN A 124 -4.99 2.35 15.31
CA ASN A 124 -4.41 1.02 15.11
C ASN A 124 -4.67 0.46 13.70
N ASP A 125 -5.82 0.76 13.08
CA ASP A 125 -6.10 0.31 11.71
C ASP A 125 -5.11 0.92 10.72
N THR A 126 -4.70 2.17 10.95
CA THR A 126 -3.64 2.82 10.15
C THR A 126 -2.29 2.13 10.31
N ASN A 127 -1.95 1.70 11.53
CA ASN A 127 -0.71 0.99 11.80
C ASN A 127 -0.71 -0.40 11.13
N LEU A 128 -1.80 -1.16 11.24
CA LEU A 128 -1.95 -2.45 10.54
C LEU A 128 -1.89 -2.28 9.01
N PHE A 129 -2.53 -1.23 8.49
CA PHE A 129 -2.54 -0.91 7.06
C PHE A 129 -1.12 -0.60 6.52
N THR A 130 -0.40 0.30 7.20
CA THR A 130 0.97 0.67 6.80
C THR A 130 1.97 -0.46 7.02
N ASP A 131 1.75 -1.33 8.02
CA ASP A 131 2.54 -2.54 8.19
C ASP A 131 2.31 -3.56 7.06
N ALA A 132 1.06 -3.72 6.62
CA ALA A 132 0.74 -4.59 5.50
C ALA A 132 1.36 -4.09 4.18
N ASP A 133 1.37 -2.78 3.95
CA ASP A 133 2.05 -2.16 2.80
C ASP A 133 3.58 -2.42 2.82
N LEU A 134 4.21 -2.37 4.01
CA LEU A 134 5.63 -2.65 4.20
C LEU A 134 5.99 -4.14 4.31
N SER A 135 5.01 -5.04 4.37
CA SER A 135 5.23 -6.48 4.65
C SER A 135 6.18 -7.17 3.66
N VAL A 136 6.25 -6.68 2.42
CA VAL A 136 7.18 -7.17 1.40
C VAL A 136 8.64 -7.09 1.85
N LEU A 137 8.98 -6.15 2.73
CA LEU A 137 10.33 -6.00 3.26
C LEU A 137 10.76 -7.26 4.01
N GLY A 138 9.85 -7.90 4.74
CA GLY A 138 10.09 -9.14 5.49
C GLY A 138 9.79 -10.43 4.71
N ALA A 139 9.55 -10.35 3.40
CA ALA A 139 9.28 -11.53 2.58
C ALA A 139 10.52 -12.45 2.44
N PRO A 140 10.35 -13.73 2.06
CA PRO A 140 11.49 -14.57 1.69
C PRO A 140 12.38 -13.90 0.63
N TRP A 141 13.69 -14.10 0.71
CA TRP A 141 14.68 -13.36 -0.09
C TRP A 141 14.36 -13.28 -1.58
N GLU A 142 13.93 -14.37 -2.22
CA GLU A 142 13.63 -14.34 -3.67
C GLU A 142 12.44 -13.43 -4.01
N ALA A 143 11.43 -13.37 -3.15
CA ALA A 143 10.29 -12.46 -3.31
C ALA A 143 10.70 -11.01 -3.06
N TYR A 144 11.52 -10.76 -2.03
CA TYR A 144 12.10 -9.44 -1.77
C TYR A 144 12.99 -8.97 -2.94
N ARG A 145 13.78 -9.89 -3.50
CA ARG A 145 14.65 -9.63 -4.65
C ARG A 145 13.86 -9.24 -5.88
N GLU A 146 12.77 -9.95 -6.15
CA GLU A 146 11.84 -9.57 -7.21
C GLU A 146 11.25 -8.18 -6.95
N TYR A 147 10.83 -7.88 -5.72
CA TYR A 147 10.31 -6.57 -5.32
C TYR A 147 11.28 -5.42 -5.67
N TYR A 148 12.53 -5.44 -5.17
CA TYR A 148 13.42 -4.31 -5.43
C TYR A 148 13.82 -4.19 -6.90
N GLN A 149 13.84 -5.31 -7.65
CA GLN A 149 14.06 -5.29 -9.09
C GLN A 149 12.88 -4.66 -9.85
N GLN A 150 11.64 -4.93 -9.41
CA GLN A 150 10.45 -4.27 -9.95
C GLN A 150 10.47 -2.77 -9.63
N ILE A 151 10.82 -2.37 -8.41
CA ILE A 151 11.04 -0.96 -8.05
C ILE A 151 12.12 -0.33 -8.94
N ARG A 152 13.26 -0.98 -9.16
CA ARG A 152 14.30 -0.46 -10.07
C ARG A 152 13.76 -0.18 -11.47
N LYS A 153 12.85 -1.03 -11.99
CA LYS A 153 12.22 -0.85 -13.30
C LYS A 153 11.23 0.32 -13.32
N GLU A 154 10.51 0.60 -12.23
CA GLU A 154 9.62 1.77 -12.13
C GLU A 154 10.41 3.08 -12.13
N TYR A 155 11.60 3.07 -11.53
CA TYR A 155 12.53 4.20 -11.53
C TYR A 155 13.56 4.15 -12.69
N ALA A 156 13.27 3.43 -13.78
CA ALA A 156 14.17 3.26 -14.93
C ALA A 156 14.56 4.58 -15.62
N ILE A 157 13.77 5.64 -15.44
CA ILE A 157 14.10 6.99 -15.94
C ILE A 157 15.36 7.58 -15.29
N TYR A 158 15.70 7.16 -14.07
CA TYR A 158 16.89 7.61 -13.37
C TYR A 158 18.08 6.69 -13.69
N PRO A 159 19.23 7.24 -14.12
CA PRO A 159 20.45 6.47 -14.25
C PRO A 159 20.93 6.00 -12.87
N ASP A 160 21.75 4.96 -12.85
CA ASP A 160 22.24 4.34 -11.61
C ASP A 160 22.97 5.31 -10.69
N LEU A 161 23.69 6.31 -11.24
CA LEU A 161 24.37 7.35 -10.49
C LEU A 161 23.41 8.19 -9.62
N LEU A 162 22.13 8.32 -10.02
CA LEU A 162 21.10 9.03 -9.26
C LEU A 162 20.23 8.05 -8.45
N TYR A 163 19.87 6.91 -9.03
CA TYR A 163 19.00 5.92 -8.39
C TYR A 163 19.66 5.29 -7.16
N LYS A 164 20.90 4.79 -7.27
CA LYS A 164 21.55 4.01 -6.21
C LYS A 164 21.71 4.82 -4.92
N PRO A 165 22.18 6.08 -4.93
CA PRO A 165 22.23 6.89 -3.70
C PRO A 165 20.85 7.13 -3.09
N GLY A 166 19.82 7.35 -3.93
CA GLY A 166 18.44 7.50 -3.46
C GLY A 166 17.91 6.24 -2.79
N ARG A 167 18.11 5.08 -3.42
CA ARG A 167 17.71 3.79 -2.87
C ARG A 167 18.44 3.47 -1.57
N ARG A 168 19.77 3.70 -1.50
CA ARG A 168 20.53 3.55 -0.25
C ARG A 168 19.93 4.38 0.89
N LYS A 169 19.54 5.64 0.63
CA LYS A 169 18.89 6.48 1.65
C LYS A 169 17.58 5.91 2.16
N VAL A 170 16.75 5.34 1.28
CA VAL A 170 15.49 4.69 1.67
C VAL A 170 15.76 3.45 2.54
N LEU A 171 16.68 2.59 2.13
CA LEU A 171 17.03 1.39 2.88
C LEU A 171 17.62 1.73 4.25
N GLN A 172 18.54 2.70 4.30
CA GLN A 172 19.14 3.16 5.54
C GLN A 172 18.09 3.80 6.47
N HIS A 173 17.18 4.60 5.92
CA HIS A 173 16.09 5.18 6.70
C HIS A 173 15.29 4.12 7.46
N PHE A 174 14.90 3.01 6.82
CA PHE A 174 14.20 1.93 7.50
C PHE A 174 15.07 1.20 8.53
N LEU A 175 16.37 0.99 8.24
CA LEU A 175 17.29 0.38 9.20
C LEU A 175 17.52 1.22 10.45
N ASP A 176 17.47 2.55 10.31
CA ASP A 176 17.65 3.51 11.40
C ASP A 176 16.40 3.65 12.30
N LEU A 177 15.24 3.16 11.85
CA LEU A 177 14.05 3.14 12.69
C LEU A 177 14.23 2.16 13.87
N PRO A 178 13.73 2.49 15.07
CA PRO A 178 13.68 1.55 16.19
C PRO A 178 12.89 0.27 15.86
N ALA A 179 11.82 0.41 15.07
CA ALA A 179 11.03 -0.68 14.51
C ALA A 179 10.52 -0.28 13.13
N ILE A 180 10.61 -1.18 12.15
CA ILE A 180 10.07 -0.97 10.79
C ILE A 180 8.55 -1.11 10.84
N PHE A 181 8.08 -2.14 11.53
CA PHE A 181 6.66 -2.43 11.72
C PHE A 181 6.15 -1.84 13.04
N LYS A 182 4.88 -1.40 13.07
CA LYS A 182 4.30 -0.60 14.16
C LYS A 182 3.54 -1.50 15.14
N THR A 183 2.99 -2.59 14.64
CA THR A 183 2.17 -3.52 15.40
C THR A 183 2.94 -4.77 15.77
N GLN A 184 2.60 -5.34 16.93
CA GLN A 184 3.27 -6.55 17.43
C GLN A 184 3.15 -7.72 16.46
N ALA A 185 1.99 -7.87 15.80
CA ALA A 185 1.73 -8.95 14.84
C ALA A 185 2.71 -8.93 13.66
N PHE A 186 2.99 -7.75 13.11
CA PHE A 186 3.92 -7.61 11.99
C PHE A 186 5.38 -7.56 12.45
N GLN A 187 5.70 -6.95 13.59
CA GLN A 187 7.04 -6.96 14.15
C GLN A 187 7.54 -8.40 14.38
N THR A 188 6.74 -9.23 15.04
CA THR A 188 7.10 -10.63 15.33
C THR A 188 7.33 -11.43 14.05
N ARG A 189 6.59 -11.14 12.98
CA ARG A 189 6.67 -11.91 11.73
C ARG A 189 7.76 -11.41 10.79
N TYR A 190 8.01 -10.11 10.74
CA TYR A 190 8.73 -9.49 9.63
C TYR A 190 9.92 -8.62 10.02
N GLU A 191 10.06 -8.17 11.28
CA GLU A 191 11.12 -7.21 11.64
C GLU A 191 12.52 -7.77 11.37
N GLY A 192 12.79 -8.99 11.83
CA GLY A 192 14.07 -9.68 11.60
C GLY A 192 14.37 -9.89 10.10
N PRO A 193 13.51 -10.63 9.38
CA PRO A 193 13.68 -10.84 7.94
C PRO A 193 13.79 -9.54 7.13
N ALA A 194 13.05 -8.49 7.50
CA ALA A 194 13.12 -7.20 6.83
C ALA A 194 14.49 -6.56 6.96
N ARG A 195 15.05 -6.53 8.17
CA ARG A 195 16.39 -5.98 8.39
C ARG A 195 17.46 -6.75 7.63
N GLU A 196 17.39 -8.08 7.62
CA GLU A 196 18.29 -8.93 6.84
C GLU A 196 18.22 -8.62 5.34
N ASN A 197 17.00 -8.52 4.79
CA ASN A 197 16.77 -8.21 3.38
C ASN A 197 17.30 -6.81 3.01
N LEU A 198 17.02 -5.79 3.83
CA LEU A 198 17.46 -4.41 3.61
C LEU A 198 19.00 -4.30 3.60
N VAL A 199 19.67 -4.94 4.57
CA VAL A 199 21.15 -5.00 4.62
C VAL A 199 21.70 -5.71 3.39
N ARG A 200 21.12 -6.85 3.03
CA ARG A 200 21.57 -7.61 1.86
C ARG A 200 21.37 -6.84 0.56
N GLU A 201 20.30 -6.06 0.40
CA GLU A 201 20.16 -5.17 -0.76
C GLU A 201 21.21 -4.07 -0.77
N LEU A 202 21.49 -3.43 0.37
CA LEU A 202 22.50 -2.38 0.49
C LEU A 202 23.89 -2.83 0.02
N GLU A 203 24.27 -4.07 0.27
CA GLU A 203 25.53 -4.67 -0.17
C GLU A 203 25.59 -4.87 -1.69
N THR A 204 24.45 -4.92 -2.38
CA THR A 204 24.37 -5.10 -3.85
C THR A 204 24.33 -3.79 -4.63
N LEU A 205 24.10 -2.65 -3.96
CA LEU A 205 23.98 -1.34 -4.61
C LEU A 205 25.33 -0.75 -4.98
#